data_AF-A0A510E477-F1
#
_entry.id   AF-A0A510E477-F1
#
_cell.length_a   1.000
_cell.length_b   1.000
_cell.length_c   1.000
_cell.angle_alpha   90.00
_cell.angle_beta   90.00
_cell.angle_gamma   90.00
#
_symmetry.space_group_name_H-M   'P 1'
#
loop_
_entity.id
_entity.type
_entity.pdbx_description
1 polymer ?
#
loop_
_entity_poly.entity_id
_entity_poly.type
_entity_poly.pdbx_seq_one_letter_code
_entity_poly.pdbx_strand_id
1 'polypeptide(L)'
;MSQQLTFEGELKVLLKTGKVVIGSRNCLKMLKTGKLKMVVVASTLRSDIKDDIIYFAKISGIPFYEYGGSGWDLGTLSGKPFMVSAMGIEDEGSSRILEIGNRGE
;
A
#
# COMPACT_ATOMS: atom_id res chain seq x y z
N MET A 1 -15.01 3.76 -23.62
CA MET A 1 -15.20 4.28 -22.26
C MET A 1 -13.90 4.05 -21.51
N SER A 2 -13.10 5.10 -21.35
CA SER A 2 -11.85 5.08 -20.58
C SER A 2 -12.22 4.78 -19.13
N GLN A 3 -11.97 3.55 -18.66
CA GLN A 3 -12.07 3.23 -17.24
C GLN A 3 -11.04 4.10 -16.51
N GLN A 4 -11.51 5.04 -15.70
CA GLN A 4 -10.66 5.83 -14.84
C GLN A 4 -10.07 4.89 -13.77
N LEU A 5 -8.75 4.84 -13.66
CA LEU A 5 -8.04 3.95 -12.75
C LEU A 5 -8.26 4.43 -11.31
N THR A 6 -9.19 3.82 -10.59
CA THR A 6 -9.49 4.17 -9.20
C THR A 6 -8.79 3.20 -8.24
N PHE A 7 -8.05 3.74 -7.27
CA PHE A 7 -7.32 2.96 -6.25
C PHE A 7 -8.20 1.89 -5.59
N GLU A 8 -9.43 2.22 -5.21
CA GLU A 8 -10.35 1.29 -4.53
C GLU A 8 -10.78 0.11 -5.42
N GLY A 9 -10.94 0.36 -6.73
CA GLY A 9 -11.30 -0.69 -7.69
C GLY A 9 -10.15 -1.66 -7.89
N GLU A 10 -8.95 -1.12 -8.10
CA GLU A 10 -7.73 -1.89 -8.26
C GLU A 10 -7.36 -2.66 -6.99
N LEU A 11 -7.54 -2.05 -5.81
CA LEU A 11 -7.32 -2.71 -4.53
C LEU A 11 -8.23 -3.94 -4.36
N LYS A 12 -9.50 -3.87 -4.79
CA LYS A 12 -10.41 -5.03 -4.76
C LYS A 12 -9.95 -6.16 -5.67
N VAL A 13 -9.39 -5.85 -6.84
CA VAL A 13 -8.82 -6.86 -7.74
C VAL A 13 -7.57 -7.46 -7.10
N LEU A 14 -6.66 -6.62 -6.60
CA LEU A 14 -5.44 -7.02 -5.89
C LEU A 14 -5.74 -8.00 -4.75
N LEU A 15 -6.72 -7.71 -3.90
CA LEU A 15 -7.07 -8.56 -2.76
C LEU A 15 -7.62 -9.92 -3.18
N LYS A 16 -8.15 -10.05 -4.40
CA LYS A 16 -8.68 -11.30 -4.95
C LYS A 16 -7.62 -12.11 -5.69
N THR A 17 -6.75 -11.45 -6.44
CA THR A 17 -5.83 -12.13 -7.39
C THR A 17 -4.36 -12.07 -6.97
N GLY A 18 -4.00 -11.13 -6.10
CA GLY A 18 -2.64 -10.86 -5.70
C GLY A 18 -2.37 -11.22 -4.24
N LYS A 19 -1.26 -10.71 -3.73
CA LYS A 19 -0.79 -10.96 -2.37
C LYS A 19 -0.34 -9.67 -1.71
N VAL A 20 -0.88 -9.43 -0.52
CA VAL A 20 -0.60 -8.24 0.27
C VAL A 20 -0.15 -8.61 1.67
N VAL A 21 0.68 -7.77 2.26
CA VAL A 21 1.04 -7.81 3.67
C VAL A 21 0.41 -6.62 4.38
N ILE A 22 -0.09 -6.84 5.58
CA ILE A 22 -0.80 -5.81 6.35
C ILE A 22 -0.01 -5.46 7.60
N GLY A 23 -0.01 -4.16 7.93
CA GLY A 23 0.56 -3.61 9.15
C GLY A 23 1.94 -2.98 8.93
N SER A 24 2.16 -1.84 9.57
CA SER A 24 3.38 -1.04 9.45
C SER A 24 4.66 -1.81 9.76
N ARG A 25 4.69 -2.59 10.85
CA ARG A 25 5.87 -3.38 11.24
C ARG A 25 6.25 -4.43 10.19
N ASN A 26 5.25 -5.13 9.64
CA ASN A 26 5.48 -6.14 8.61
C ASN A 26 5.92 -5.48 7.30
N CYS A 27 5.29 -4.37 6.92
CA CYS A 27 5.68 -3.59 5.74
C CYS A 27 7.14 -3.12 5.85
N LEU A 28 7.54 -2.54 7.00
CA LEU A 28 8.92 -2.13 7.26
C LEU A 28 9.91 -3.30 7.15
N LYS A 29 9.56 -4.47 7.69
CA LYS A 29 10.40 -5.67 7.57
C LYS A 29 10.55 -6.11 6.12
N MET A 30 9.46 -6.12 5.36
CA MET A 30 9.47 -6.59 3.97
C MET A 30 10.12 -5.57 3.01
N LEU A 31 9.96 -4.27 3.27
CA LEU A 31 10.68 -3.18 2.61
C LEU A 31 12.20 -3.35 2.70
N LYS A 32 12.70 -3.67 3.90
CA LYS A 32 14.14 -3.92 4.13
C LYS A 32 14.66 -5.15 3.38
N THR A 33 13.80 -6.13 3.12
CA THR A 33 14.15 -7.33 2.36
C THR A 33 13.94 -7.19 0.84
N GLY A 34 13.41 -6.06 0.36
CA GLY A 34 13.14 -5.82 -1.06
C GLY A 34 12.04 -6.71 -1.66
N LYS A 35 11.19 -7.32 -0.82
CA LYS A 35 10.13 -8.25 -1.27
C LYS A 35 8.82 -7.56 -1.67
N LEU A 36 8.72 -6.25 -1.45
CA LEU A 36 7.53 -5.49 -1.79
C LEU A 36 7.73 -4.76 -3.10
N LYS A 37 6.67 -4.76 -3.92
CA LYS A 37 6.61 -4.01 -5.17
C LYS A 37 6.06 -2.60 -4.96
N MET A 38 5.26 -2.39 -3.90
CA MET A 38 4.74 -1.09 -3.50
C MET A 38 4.31 -1.10 -2.03
N VAL A 39 4.24 0.08 -1.40
CA VAL A 39 3.61 0.26 -0.08
C VAL A 39 2.53 1.33 -0.12
N VAL A 40 1.36 1.01 0.42
CA VAL A 40 0.26 1.93 0.67
C VAL A 40 0.29 2.35 2.13
N VAL A 41 0.15 3.65 2.39
CA VAL A 41 0.11 4.23 3.73
C VAL A 41 -1.19 4.99 3.91
N ALA A 42 -1.90 4.75 5.02
CA ALA A 42 -3.12 5.51 5.34
C ALA A 42 -2.77 6.91 5.87
N SER A 43 -3.59 7.92 5.55
CA SER A 43 -3.38 9.31 5.98
C SER A 43 -3.40 9.48 7.50
N THR A 44 -4.12 8.61 8.22
CA THR A 44 -4.21 8.63 9.69
C THR A 44 -3.03 7.93 10.38
N LEU A 45 -2.03 7.44 9.64
CA LEU A 45 -0.84 6.83 10.23
C LEU A 45 -0.04 7.93 10.98
N ARG A 46 0.43 7.60 12.18
CA ARG A 46 1.31 8.51 12.95
C ARG A 46 2.55 8.88 12.11
N SER A 47 2.91 10.15 12.16
CA SER A 47 3.97 10.74 11.32
C SER A 47 5.30 10.01 11.44
N ASP A 48 5.69 9.61 12.66
CA ASP A 48 6.93 8.87 12.94
C ASP A 48 7.02 7.57 12.13
N ILE A 49 5.96 6.77 12.12
CA ILE A 49 5.93 5.49 11.42
C ILE A 49 5.81 5.71 9.90
N LYS A 50 5.08 6.75 9.48
CA LYS A 50 4.93 7.12 8.07
C LYS A 50 6.28 7.51 7.47
N ASP A 51 7.02 8.37 8.16
CA ASP A 51 8.32 8.86 7.72
C ASP A 51 9.32 7.71 7.61
N ASP A 52 9.34 6.79 8.57
CA ASP A 52 10.15 5.57 8.50
C ASP A 52 9.82 4.74 7.26
N ILE A 53 8.54 4.46 7.00
CA ILE A 53 8.10 3.67 5.85
C ILE A 53 8.51 4.34 4.54
N ILE A 54 8.27 5.65 4.41
CA ILE A 54 8.62 6.41 3.21
C ILE A 54 10.14 6.44 3.02
N TYR A 55 10.91 6.65 4.08
CA TYR A 55 12.36 6.64 4.05
C TYR A 55 12.92 5.31 3.55
N PHE A 56 12.47 4.18 4.12
CA PHE A 56 12.89 2.86 3.67
C PHE A 56 12.39 2.53 2.26
N ALA A 57 11.18 2.96 1.88
CA ALA A 57 10.66 2.78 0.53
C ALA A 57 11.55 3.51 -0.50
N LYS A 58 11.92 4.77 -0.23
CA LYS A 58 12.81 5.56 -1.10
C LYS A 58 14.18 4.91 -1.28
N ILE A 59 14.82 4.48 -0.19
CA ILE A 59 16.16 3.85 -0.27
C ILE A 59 16.10 2.50 -0.98
N SER A 60 15.03 1.73 -0.78
CA SER A 60 14.81 0.47 -1.49
C SER A 60 14.35 0.65 -2.95
N GLY A 61 14.09 1.89 -3.40
CA GLY A 61 13.56 2.17 -4.74
C GLY A 61 12.13 1.65 -4.95
N ILE A 62 11.40 1.38 -3.88
CA ILE A 62 10.04 0.84 -3.91
C ILE A 62 9.05 2.01 -3.92
N PRO A 63 8.12 2.09 -4.88
CA PRO A 63 7.11 3.14 -4.92
C PRO A 63 6.18 3.06 -3.71
N PHE A 64 5.66 4.21 -3.30
CA PHE A 64 4.66 4.28 -2.24
C PHE A 64 3.45 5.10 -2.67
N TYR A 65 2.32 4.81 -2.05
CA TYR A 65 1.06 5.52 -2.29
C TYR A 65 0.47 5.96 -0.95
N GLU A 66 0.19 7.25 -0.83
CA GLU A 66 -0.52 7.77 0.33
C GLU A 66 -2.02 7.74 0.04
N TYR A 67 -2.72 6.86 0.75
CA TYR A 67 -4.16 6.76 0.71
C TYR A 67 -4.77 7.89 1.55
N GLY A 68 -5.55 8.75 0.91
CA GLY A 68 -6.18 9.90 1.57
C GLY A 68 -7.21 9.54 2.64
N GLY A 69 -7.79 8.33 2.59
CA GLY A 69 -8.76 7.87 3.58
C GLY A 69 -8.12 7.38 4.88
N SER A 70 -8.97 7.11 5.88
CA SER A 70 -8.52 6.66 7.19
C SER A 70 -8.03 5.21 7.17
N GLY A 71 -7.27 4.82 8.21
CA GLY A 71 -6.89 3.42 8.38
C GLY A 71 -8.09 2.48 8.56
N TRP A 72 -9.24 2.98 9.00
CA TRP A 72 -10.50 2.22 9.04
C TRP A 72 -11.07 1.99 7.65
N ASP A 73 -11.02 3.00 6.78
CA ASP A 73 -11.47 2.88 5.39
C ASP A 73 -10.57 1.89 4.65
N LEU A 74 -9.26 2.01 4.83
CA LEU A 74 -8.30 1.06 4.24
C LEU A 74 -8.52 -0.36 4.78
N GLY A 75 -8.81 -0.51 6.08
CA GLY A 75 -9.15 -1.80 6.68
C GLY A 75 -10.41 -2.42 6.07
N THR A 76 -11.48 -1.63 5.95
CA THR A 76 -12.75 -2.02 5.33
C THR A 76 -12.56 -2.44 3.88
N LEU A 77 -11.85 -1.62 3.08
CA LEU A 77 -11.52 -1.94 1.69
C LEU A 77 -10.69 -3.21 1.56
N SER A 78 -9.82 -3.47 2.54
CA SER A 78 -8.99 -4.68 2.65
C SER A 78 -9.73 -5.90 3.18
N GLY A 79 -11.01 -5.77 3.53
CA GLY A 79 -11.80 -6.83 4.14
C GLY A 79 -11.32 -7.23 5.54
N LYS A 80 -10.74 -6.29 6.31
CA LYS A 80 -10.27 -6.51 7.68
C LYS A 80 -11.16 -5.80 8.70
N PRO A 81 -11.57 -6.47 9.80
CA PRO A 81 -12.41 -5.88 10.83
C PRO A 81 -11.64 -4.96 11.79
N PHE A 82 -10.48 -4.45 11.38
CA PHE A 82 -9.59 -3.63 12.19
C PHE A 82 -8.88 -2.59 11.31
N MET A 83 -8.39 -1.52 11.94
CA MET A 83 -7.68 -0.47 11.22
C MET A 83 -6.39 -1.00 10.58
N VAL A 84 -6.16 -0.63 9.32
CA VAL A 84 -4.94 -0.93 8.59
C VAL A 84 -4.18 0.36 8.37
N SER A 85 -3.02 0.47 9.01
CA SER A 85 -2.21 1.69 8.98
C SER A 85 -1.26 1.76 7.78
N ALA A 86 -0.80 0.60 7.32
CA ALA A 86 -0.03 0.43 6.09
C ALA A 86 -0.30 -0.95 5.48
N MET A 87 -0.14 -1.05 4.16
CA MET A 87 -0.26 -2.28 3.39
C MET A 87 0.87 -2.36 2.38
N GLY A 88 1.59 -3.48 2.36
CA GLY A 88 2.61 -3.76 1.36
C GLY A 88 2.06 -4.68 0.29
N ILE A 89 2.38 -4.40 -0.97
CA ILE A 89 2.00 -5.20 -2.12
C ILE A 89 3.19 -6.11 -2.43
N GLU A 90 3.02 -7.42 -2.24
CA GLU A 90 4.03 -8.42 -2.60
C GLU A 90 3.83 -8.87 -4.05
N ASP A 91 2.58 -9.04 -4.46
CA ASP A 91 2.19 -9.41 -5.81
C ASP A 91 0.90 -8.69 -6.23
N GLU A 92 0.93 -7.98 -7.35
CA GLU A 92 -0.19 -7.25 -7.95
C GLU A 92 -1.24 -8.17 -8.59
N GLY A 93 -0.87 -9.40 -8.94
CA GLY A 93 -1.74 -10.30 -9.69
C GLY A 93 -2.24 -9.64 -10.98
N SER A 94 -3.57 -9.55 -11.16
CA SER A 94 -4.19 -8.90 -12.32
C SER A 94 -4.49 -7.40 -12.12
N SER A 95 -4.08 -6.82 -10.99
CA SER A 95 -4.32 -5.41 -10.70
C SER A 95 -3.25 -4.51 -11.30
N ARG A 96 -3.67 -3.32 -11.74
CA ARG A 96 -2.80 -2.22 -12.18
C ARG A 96 -2.52 -1.20 -11.09
N ILE A 97 -2.70 -1.58 -9.82
CA ILE A 97 -2.48 -0.72 -8.66
C ILE A 97 -1.06 -0.12 -8.60
N LEU A 98 -0.07 -0.81 -9.20
CA LEU A 98 1.30 -0.31 -9.26
C LEU A 98 1.45 0.97 -10.11
N GLU A 99 0.53 1.22 -11.05
CA GLU A 99 0.52 2.43 -11.88
C GLU A 99 0.07 3.69 -11.10
N ILE A 100 -0.56 3.51 -9.94
CA ILE A 100 -1.08 4.61 -9.09
C ILE A 100 0.01 5.16 -8.15
N GLY A 101 1.07 4.38 -7.89
CA GLY A 101 2.08 4.76 -6.92
C GLY A 101 2.90 5.97 -7.33
N ASN A 102 3.17 6.84 -6.36
CA ASN A 102 4.15 7.89 -6.53
C ASN A 102 5.54 7.25 -6.43
N ARG A 103 6.25 7.18 -7.54
CA ARG A 103 7.71 7.07 -7.51
C ARG A 103 8.21 8.42 -7.05
N GLY A 104 8.65 8.51 -5.79
CA GLY A 104 9.28 9.72 -5.30
C GLY A 104 10.45 10.08 -6.21
N GLU A 105 10.33 11.22 -6.90
CA GLU A 105 11.46 11.95 -7.47
C GLU A 105 12.37 12.48 -6.36
#